data_AF-A0A497BAX8-F1
#
_entry.id   AF-A0A497BAX8-F1
#
_cell.length_a   1.000
_cell.length_b   1.000
_cell.length_c   1.000
_cell.angle_alpha   90.00
_cell.angle_beta   90.00
_cell.angle_gamma   90.00
#
_symmetry.space_group_name_H-M   'P 1'
#
loop_
_entity.id
_entity.type
_entity.pdbx_description
1 polymer ?
#
loop_
_entity_poly.entity_id
_entity_poly.type
_entity_poly.pdbx_seq_one_letter_code
_entity_poly.pdbx_strand_id
1 'polypeptide(L)'
;IDLVWFGCPHAGMAEMAEVARLLAGRQVKAALWITTARETRERAKAEGLVGAIEASGGRVVADMCAVVAPMQELPFRALATPSAKGAAYIPSHAGLAVRYGTVERCVEAAVSGVWPGNL
;
A
#
# COMPACT_ATOMS: atom_id res chain seq x y z
N ILE A 1 -4.61 10.23 6.38
CA ILE A 1 -4.32 9.30 5.26
C ILE A 1 -5.09 8.05 5.60
N ASP A 2 -5.97 7.61 4.71
CA ASP A 2 -6.93 6.54 5.03
C ASP A 2 -6.48 5.21 4.42
N LEU A 3 -5.79 5.29 3.29
CA LEU A 3 -5.21 4.17 2.56
C LEU A 3 -3.76 4.47 2.16
N VAL A 4 -2.88 3.50 2.34
CA VAL A 4 -1.55 3.45 1.74
C VAL A 4 -1.53 2.29 0.76
N TRP A 5 -1.09 2.55 -0.47
CA TRP A 5 -1.16 1.59 -1.55
C TRP A 5 0.18 1.42 -2.28
N PHE A 6 0.63 0.17 -2.35
CA PHE A 6 1.82 -0.28 -3.09
C PHE A 6 1.47 -1.21 -4.24
N GLY A 7 2.35 -1.28 -5.23
CA GLY A 7 2.24 -2.25 -6.31
C GLY A 7 1.41 -1.80 -7.51
N CYS A 8 1.77 -0.66 -8.11
CA CYS A 8 1.24 -0.23 -9.40
C CYS A 8 2.29 -0.44 -10.51
N PRO A 9 2.10 -1.37 -11.46
CA PRO A 9 0.94 -2.25 -11.65
C PRO A 9 0.89 -3.46 -10.69
N HIS A 10 2.04 -3.95 -10.23
CA HIS A 10 2.17 -5.01 -9.23
C HIS A 10 3.45 -4.82 -8.42
N ALA A 11 3.38 -5.08 -7.12
CA ALA A 11 4.54 -5.07 -6.24
C ALA A 11 5.43 -6.27 -6.51
N GLY A 12 6.74 -6.04 -6.66
CA GLY A 12 7.73 -7.11 -6.74
C GLY A 12 8.14 -7.63 -5.36
N MET A 13 8.95 -8.69 -5.35
CA MET A 13 9.52 -9.25 -4.11
C MET A 13 10.32 -8.21 -3.32
N ALA A 14 11.12 -7.39 -4.00
CA ALA A 14 11.96 -6.37 -3.37
C ALA A 14 11.13 -5.30 -2.65
N GLU A 15 10.07 -4.79 -3.28
CA GLU A 15 9.17 -3.80 -2.67
C GLU A 15 8.45 -4.40 -1.45
N MET A 16 7.98 -5.65 -1.53
CA MET A 16 7.37 -6.33 -0.38
C MET A 16 8.36 -6.58 0.76
N ALA A 17 9.60 -6.98 0.46
CA ALA A 17 10.63 -7.17 1.45
C ALA A 17 11.00 -5.86 2.15
N GLU A 18 11.08 -4.76 1.39
CA GLU A 18 11.32 -3.43 1.92
C GLU A 18 10.18 -2.96 2.84
N VAL A 19 8.93 -3.10 2.40
CA VAL A 19 7.77 -2.76 3.22
C VAL A 19 7.73 -3.61 4.50
N ALA A 20 7.94 -4.92 4.40
CA ALA A 20 8.00 -5.81 5.56
C ALA A 20 9.09 -5.38 6.57
N ARG A 21 10.28 -5.02 6.07
CA ARG A 21 11.39 -4.52 6.89
C ARG A 21 11.07 -3.19 7.57
N LEU A 22 10.37 -2.28 6.89
CA LEU A 22 9.99 -0.97 7.46
C LEU A 22 8.85 -1.08 8.47
N LEU A 23 7.98 -2.08 8.32
CA LEU A 23 6.94 -2.40 9.28
C LEU A 23 7.51 -3.04 10.54
N ALA A 24 8.39 -4.04 10.43
CA ALA A 24 9.14 -4.69 11.53
C ALA A 24 8.48 -4.64 12.93
N GLY A 25 7.29 -5.25 13.06
CA GLY A 25 6.57 -5.37 14.33
C GLY A 25 5.66 -4.19 14.70
N ARG A 26 5.61 -3.14 13.87
CA ARG A 26 4.72 -1.99 14.02
C ARG A 26 3.34 -2.32 13.45
N GLN A 27 2.30 -1.78 14.08
CA GLN A 27 0.92 -1.90 13.59
C GLN A 27 0.55 -0.68 12.75
N VAL A 28 -0.16 -0.89 11.64
CA VAL A 28 -0.68 0.19 10.80
C VAL A 28 -1.96 0.78 11.41
N LYS A 29 -2.10 2.09 11.32
CA LYS A 29 -3.34 2.82 11.70
C LYS A 29 -4.22 3.11 10.49
N ALA A 30 -3.62 3.42 9.35
CA ALA A 30 -4.33 3.52 8.08
C ALA A 30 -4.40 2.14 7.40
N ALA A 31 -5.36 1.95 6.49
CA ALA A 31 -5.35 0.74 5.67
C ALA A 31 -4.06 0.69 4.84
N LEU A 32 -3.43 -0.48 4.78
CA LEU A 32 -2.23 -0.72 3.97
C LEU A 32 -2.51 -1.86 2.99
N TRP A 33 -2.53 -1.55 1.69
CA TRP A 33 -2.74 -2.54 0.64
C TRP A 33 -1.49 -2.66 -0.23
N ILE A 34 -1.06 -3.89 -0.47
CA ILE A 34 -0.04 -4.24 -1.44
C ILE A 34 -0.67 -5.12 -2.50
N THR A 35 -0.66 -4.67 -3.74
CA THR A 35 -1.24 -5.40 -4.87
C THR A 35 -0.14 -6.03 -5.68
N THR A 36 -0.19 -7.33 -5.94
CA THR A 36 0.88 -8.07 -6.62
C THR A 36 0.31 -9.13 -7.57
N ALA A 37 1.17 -9.73 -8.40
CA ALA A 37 0.77 -10.86 -9.24
C ALA A 37 0.61 -12.13 -8.37
N ARG A 38 -0.30 -13.02 -8.75
CA ARG A 38 -0.60 -14.24 -7.99
C ARG A 38 0.64 -15.09 -7.69
N GLU A 39 1.49 -15.32 -8.69
CA GLU A 39 2.73 -16.08 -8.52
C GLU A 39 3.69 -15.39 -7.53
N THR A 40 3.83 -14.06 -7.61
CA THR A 40 4.67 -13.28 -6.70
C THR A 40 4.12 -13.32 -5.28
N ARG A 41 2.79 -13.29 -5.09
CA ARG A 41 2.16 -13.45 -3.78
C ARG A 41 2.49 -14.80 -3.15
N GLU A 42 2.39 -15.90 -3.92
CA GLU A 42 2.69 -17.24 -3.39
C GLU A 42 4.17 -17.40 -3.03
N ARG A 43 5.07 -16.85 -3.85
CA ARG A 43 6.51 -16.78 -3.52
C ARG A 43 6.77 -15.95 -2.25
N ALA A 44 6.20 -14.76 -2.17
CA ALA A 44 6.32 -13.89 -0.99
C ALA A 44 5.72 -14.53 0.27
N LYS A 45 4.67 -15.34 0.13
CA LYS A 45 4.10 -16.11 1.22
C LYS A 45 5.05 -17.22 1.68
N ALA A 46 5.66 -17.96 0.76
CA ALA A 46 6.65 -18.98 1.07
C ALA A 46 7.90 -18.40 1.77
N GLU A 47 8.29 -17.17 1.42
CA GLU A 47 9.39 -16.43 2.05
C GLU A 47 8.98 -15.70 3.35
N GLY A 48 7.71 -15.82 3.78
CA GLY A 48 7.21 -15.22 5.02
C GLY A 48 6.88 -13.72 4.95
N LEU A 49 7.10 -13.07 3.80
CA LEU A 49 6.86 -11.63 3.60
C LEU A 49 5.37 -11.29 3.74
N VAL A 50 4.49 -12.07 3.12
CA VAL A 50 3.03 -11.86 3.22
C VAL A 50 2.60 -11.93 4.68
N GLY A 51 3.06 -12.93 5.42
CA GLY A 51 2.76 -13.08 6.84
C GLY A 51 3.26 -11.91 7.69
N ALA A 52 4.47 -11.41 7.42
CA ALA A 52 5.02 -10.25 8.13
C ALA A 52 4.22 -8.96 7.88
N ILE A 53 3.78 -8.74 6.64
CA ILE A 53 2.95 -7.58 6.26
C ILE A 53 1.55 -7.69 6.89
N GLU A 54 0.93 -8.86 6.82
CA GLU A 54 -0.41 -9.10 7.38
C GLU A 54 -0.42 -9.06 8.91
N ALA A 55 0.65 -9.50 9.58
CA ALA A 55 0.82 -9.38 11.03
C ALA A 55 0.88 -7.93 11.51
N SER A 56 1.21 -6.99 10.61
CA SER A 56 1.23 -5.55 10.89
C SER A 56 -0.13 -4.88 10.64
N GLY A 57 -1.15 -5.63 10.22
CA GLY A 57 -2.47 -5.14 9.80
C GLY A 57 -2.57 -4.78 8.31
N GLY A 58 -1.51 -5.01 7.53
CA GLY A 58 -1.52 -4.85 6.08
C GLY A 58 -2.29 -5.94 5.34
N ARG A 59 -2.53 -5.76 4.05
CA ARG A 59 -3.15 -6.76 3.17
C ARG A 59 -2.34 -6.93 1.90
N VAL A 60 -2.00 -8.17 1.55
CA VAL A 60 -1.36 -8.50 0.27
C VAL A 60 -2.38 -9.20 -0.62
N VAL A 61 -2.85 -8.50 -1.65
CA VAL A 61 -3.90 -8.98 -2.56
C VAL A 61 -3.33 -9.25 -3.94
N ALA A 62 -3.81 -10.34 -4.55
CA ALA A 62 -3.60 -10.63 -5.96
C ALA A 62 -4.85 -10.27 -6.77
N ASP A 63 -4.68 -10.04 -8.07
CA ASP A 63 -5.77 -9.90 -9.06
C ASP A 63 -6.74 -8.72 -8.82
N MET A 64 -6.34 -7.78 -7.95
CA MET A 64 -7.06 -6.56 -7.64
C MET A 64 -6.05 -5.41 -7.50
N CYS A 65 -6.46 -4.20 -7.87
CA CYS A 65 -5.69 -2.98 -7.64
C CYS A 65 -6.59 -1.82 -7.24
N ALA A 66 -5.99 -0.70 -6.82
CA ALA A 66 -6.73 0.48 -6.40
C ALA A 66 -7.61 1.10 -7.51
N VAL A 67 -7.33 0.81 -8.79
CA VAL A 67 -8.13 1.29 -9.94
C VAL A 67 -9.42 0.51 -10.13
N VAL A 68 -9.37 -0.81 -9.91
CA VAL A 68 -10.50 -1.71 -10.20
C VAL A 68 -11.37 -1.96 -8.98
N ALA A 69 -10.85 -1.69 -7.78
CA ALA A 69 -11.65 -1.73 -6.57
C ALA A 69 -12.76 -0.66 -6.61
N PRO A 70 -13.95 -0.91 -6.04
CA PRO A 70 -15.05 0.06 -5.99
C PRO A 70 -14.76 1.15 -4.96
N MET A 71 -13.74 1.98 -5.22
CA MET A 71 -13.19 2.95 -4.27
C MET A 71 -14.22 3.93 -3.73
N GLN A 72 -15.25 4.25 -4.52
CA GLN A 72 -16.34 5.14 -4.12
C GLN A 72 -17.28 4.53 -3.06
N GLU A 73 -17.32 3.20 -2.94
CA GLU A 73 -18.11 2.49 -1.93
C GLU A 73 -17.29 2.19 -0.66
N LEU A 74 -15.97 2.40 -0.72
CA LEU A 74 -15.05 2.16 0.39
C LEU A 74 -14.86 3.45 1.22
N PRO A 75 -14.54 3.33 2.52
CA PRO A 75 -14.40 4.49 3.40
C PRO A 75 -13.04 5.21 3.23
N PHE A 76 -12.53 5.33 2.01
CA PHE A 76 -11.25 5.98 1.71
C PHE A 76 -11.48 7.31 1.03
N ARG A 77 -10.77 8.36 1.48
CA ARG A 77 -10.80 9.69 0.87
C ARG A 77 -9.41 10.17 0.48
N ALA A 78 -8.38 9.76 1.23
CA ALA A 78 -6.99 10.10 0.98
C ALA A 78 -6.08 8.87 0.88
N LEU A 79 -5.32 8.78 -0.21
CA LEU A 79 -4.40 7.70 -0.52
C LEU A 79 -2.94 8.18 -0.54
N ALA A 80 -2.01 7.38 -0.02
CA ALA A 80 -0.57 7.57 -0.22
C ALA A 80 0.04 6.43 -1.05
N THR A 81 0.94 6.74 -1.98
CA THR A 81 1.60 5.72 -2.81
C THR A 81 2.99 6.16 -3.27
N PRO A 82 3.95 5.24 -3.41
CA PRO A 82 5.23 5.51 -4.07
C PRO A 82 5.19 5.35 -5.60
N SER A 83 4.02 5.07 -6.18
CA SER A 83 3.88 4.98 -7.64
C SER A 83 3.55 6.34 -8.24
N ALA A 84 4.46 6.91 -9.03
CA ALA A 84 4.19 8.14 -9.79
C ALA A 84 3.01 7.94 -10.75
N LYS A 85 2.96 6.78 -11.42
CA LYS A 85 1.84 6.40 -12.30
C LYS A 85 0.53 6.33 -11.51
N GLY A 86 0.53 5.62 -10.39
CA GLY A 86 -0.62 5.53 -9.48
C GLY A 86 -1.11 6.90 -9.03
N ALA A 87 -0.19 7.76 -8.61
CA ALA A 87 -0.51 9.09 -8.14
C ALA A 87 -1.13 9.99 -9.20
N ALA A 88 -0.78 9.79 -10.47
CA ALA A 88 -1.34 10.57 -11.58
C ALA A 88 -2.80 10.21 -11.89
N TYR A 89 -3.18 8.93 -11.88
CA TYR A 89 -4.51 8.51 -12.33
C TYR A 89 -5.53 8.31 -11.20
N ILE A 90 -5.09 8.02 -9.96
CA ILE A 90 -6.00 7.74 -8.84
C ILE A 90 -6.98 8.90 -8.59
N PRO A 91 -6.59 10.19 -8.64
CA PRO A 91 -7.53 11.27 -8.43
C PRO A 91 -8.70 11.27 -9.42
N SER A 92 -8.44 10.99 -10.70
CA SER A 92 -9.48 10.97 -11.73
C SER A 92 -10.26 9.66 -11.79
N HIS A 93 -9.63 8.52 -11.48
CA HIS A 93 -10.27 7.20 -11.57
C HIS A 93 -11.02 6.80 -10.30
N ALA A 94 -10.47 7.14 -9.13
CA ALA A 94 -11.01 6.71 -7.84
C ALA A 94 -11.54 7.87 -6.99
N GLY A 95 -11.34 9.13 -7.41
CA GLY A 95 -11.82 10.31 -6.69
C GLY A 95 -11.08 10.56 -5.36
N LEU A 96 -9.91 9.96 -5.16
CA LEU A 96 -9.15 10.07 -3.92
C LEU A 96 -8.14 11.22 -3.98
N ALA A 97 -7.97 11.95 -2.88
CA ALA A 97 -6.84 12.85 -2.72
C ALA A 97 -5.55 12.04 -2.57
N VAL A 98 -4.47 12.40 -3.30
CA VAL A 98 -3.24 11.59 -3.32
C VAL A 98 -2.04 12.30 -2.74
N ARG A 99 -1.23 11.56 -1.98
CA ARG A 99 0.14 11.88 -1.63
C ARG A 99 1.11 10.93 -2.33
N TYR A 100 2.04 11.51 -3.07
CA TYR A 100 3.15 10.79 -3.71
C TYR A 100 4.43 11.03 -2.90
N GLY A 101 5.21 9.97 -2.67
CA GLY A 101 6.47 10.07 -1.95
C GLY A 101 7.26 8.77 -1.97
N THR A 102 8.24 8.63 -1.09
CA THR A 102 9.06 7.42 -1.02
C THR A 102 8.32 6.28 -0.32
N VAL A 103 8.84 5.05 -0.44
CA VAL A 103 8.31 3.86 0.25
C VAL A 103 8.28 4.12 1.77
N GLU A 104 9.34 4.70 2.32
CA GLU A 104 9.46 5.02 3.74
C GLU A 104 8.39 6.00 4.18
N ARG A 105 8.16 7.09 3.44
CA ARG A 105 7.11 8.06 3.79
C ARG A 105 5.72 7.43 3.72
N CYS A 106 5.49 6.54 2.77
CA CYS A 106 4.24 5.81 2.66
C CYS A 106 4.04 4.84 3.83
N VAL A 107 5.07 4.09 4.23
CA VAL A 107 5.00 3.21 5.41
C VAL A 107 4.80 4.02 6.69
N GLU A 108 5.49 5.14 6.86
CA GLU A 108 5.27 6.04 8.01
C GLU A 108 3.84 6.59 8.03
N ALA A 109 3.27 6.90 6.86
CA ALA A 109 1.88 7.31 6.77
C ALA A 109 0.92 6.18 7.14
N ALA A 110 1.24 4.92 6.80
CA ALA A 110 0.45 3.76 7.18
C ALA A 110 0.46 3.56 8.70
N VAL A 111 1.64 3.65 9.34
CA VAL A 111 1.79 3.46 10.78
C VAL A 111 1.20 4.61 11.60
N SER A 112 1.40 5.85 11.16
CA SER A 112 0.96 7.02 11.92
C SER A 112 -0.49 7.45 11.63
N GLY A 113 -1.04 7.09 10.46
CA GLY A 113 -2.32 7.58 9.95
C GLY A 113 -2.26 8.99 9.35
N VAL A 114 -1.10 9.65 9.39
CA VAL A 114 -0.89 11.03 8.92
C VAL A 114 0.27 11.09 7.92
N TRP A 115 0.22 12.03 6.98
CA TRP A 115 1.33 12.18 6.03
C TRP A 115 2.55 12.79 6.74
N PRO A 116 3.74 12.16 6.71
CA PRO A 116 4.91 12.70 7.39
C PRO A 116 5.41 13.96 6.69
N GLY A 117 5.76 14.99 7.47
CA GLY A 117 6.41 16.21 6.95
C GLY A 117 5.52 17.45 6.83
N ASN A 118 4.35 17.48 7.48
CA ASN A 118 3.61 18.72 7.71
C ASN A 118 3.63 19.05 9.22
N LEU A 119 4.46 20.01 9.61
CA LEU A 119 4.21 20.93 10.73
C LEU A 119 3.75 22.26 10.11
#